data_AF-A0A7V9VF39-F1
#
_entry.id   AF-A0A7V9VF39-F1
#
_cell.length_a   1.000
_cell.length_b   1.000
_cell.length_c   1.000
_cell.angle_alpha   90.00
_cell.angle_beta   90.00
_cell.angle_gamma   90.00
#
_symmetry.space_group_name_H-M   'P 1'
#
loop_
_entity.id
_entity.type
_entity.pdbx_description
1 polymer ?
#
loop_
_entity_poly.entity_id
_entity_poly.type
_entity_poly.pdbx_seq_one_letter_code
_entity_poly.pdbx_strand_id
1 'polypeptide(L)'
;MPEATPDVGPIARIQSHQGNLPGDIGCRHLARDRDGVDSRLIFLLSLGKPIIQKLPTCASHGCPLHGTCAFDANFDPEAAGNKSGAKYRPSPDGTVAAVEPELIGERIVALPLAAHVFASLAVGPLTPFGLHASVHRDGFAVGTDRSGDLLDPISRPVQGHIHESLAALGLVAFDAKAGALTRAEDQAM
;
A
#
# COMPACT_ATOMS: atom_id res chain seq x y z
N MET A 1 -25.52 -11.44 -4.43
CA MET A 1 -24.92 -10.27 -3.75
C MET A 1 -23.57 -10.75 -3.25
N PRO A 2 -22.43 -10.14 -3.64
CA PRO A 2 -21.15 -10.56 -3.09
C PRO A 2 -21.19 -10.29 -1.57
N GLU A 3 -20.94 -11.34 -0.79
CA GLU A 3 -20.79 -11.23 0.66
C GLU A 3 -19.69 -10.20 0.94
N ALA A 4 -19.97 -9.26 1.84
CA ALA A 4 -18.93 -8.33 2.30
C ALA A 4 -17.81 -9.17 2.90
N THR A 5 -16.64 -9.13 2.28
CA THR A 5 -15.42 -9.72 2.82
C THR A 5 -15.27 -9.23 4.26
N PRO A 6 -15.03 -10.10 5.25
CA PRO A 6 -14.79 -9.65 6.61
C PRO A 6 -13.69 -8.58 6.57
N ASP A 7 -13.87 -7.50 7.34
CA ASP A 7 -12.89 -6.42 7.44
C ASP A 7 -11.60 -6.96 8.06
N VAL A 8 -10.78 -7.57 7.21
CA VAL A 8 -9.44 -8.03 7.53
C VAL A 8 -8.57 -6.78 7.56
N GLY A 9 -7.94 -6.53 8.71
CA GLY A 9 -7.15 -5.33 8.93
C GLY A 9 -6.12 -5.07 7.81
N PRO A 10 -5.62 -3.84 7.68
CA PRO A 10 -4.78 -3.43 6.55
C PRO A 10 -3.52 -4.28 6.37
N ILE A 11 -2.92 -4.77 7.47
CA ILE A 11 -1.77 -5.69 7.42
C ILE A 11 -2.18 -7.04 6.81
N ALA A 12 -3.32 -7.60 7.22
CA ALA A 12 -3.83 -8.86 6.70
C ALA A 12 -4.20 -8.75 5.20
N ARG A 13 -4.68 -7.59 4.74
CA ARG A 13 -4.88 -7.33 3.30
C ARG A 13 -3.57 -7.39 2.50
N ILE A 14 -2.50 -6.77 3.02
CA ILE A 14 -1.17 -6.81 2.37
C ILE A 14 -0.60 -8.23 2.38
N GLN A 15 -0.70 -8.94 3.51
CA GLN A 15 -0.26 -10.33 3.64
C GLN A 15 -0.99 -11.22 2.63
N SER A 16 -2.33 -11.17 2.63
CA SER A 16 -3.17 -11.95 1.71
C SER A 16 -2.83 -11.64 0.26
N HIS A 17 -2.57 -10.37 -0.06
CA HIS A 17 -2.16 -9.97 -1.40
C HIS A 17 -0.85 -10.66 -1.82
N GLN A 18 0.19 -10.63 -0.95
CA GLN A 18 1.48 -11.27 -1.22
C GLN A 18 1.37 -12.79 -1.34
N GLY A 19 0.58 -13.43 -0.47
CA GLY A 19 0.42 -14.90 -0.45
C GLY A 19 -0.42 -15.46 -1.60
N ASN A 20 -1.25 -14.64 -2.24
CA ASN A 20 -2.20 -15.09 -3.26
C ASN A 20 -1.90 -14.52 -4.66
N LEU A 21 -0.63 -14.22 -4.98
CA LEU A 21 -0.28 -13.72 -6.30
C LEU A 21 -0.35 -14.83 -7.36
N PRO A 22 -1.14 -14.65 -8.44
CA PRO A 22 -1.25 -15.63 -9.51
C PRO A 22 0.06 -15.71 -10.30
N GLY A 23 0.74 -16.87 -10.25
CA GLY A 23 2.01 -17.11 -10.91
C GLY A 23 3.14 -16.19 -10.42
N ASP A 24 3.11 -15.80 -9.14
CA ASP A 24 4.03 -14.83 -8.52
C ASP A 24 4.04 -13.45 -9.19
N ILE A 25 2.94 -13.10 -9.88
CA ILE A 25 2.78 -11.82 -10.56
C ILE A 25 1.67 -11.01 -9.88
N GLY A 26 2.06 -9.86 -9.33
CA GLY A 26 1.13 -8.82 -8.89
C GLY A 26 0.94 -7.73 -9.95
N CYS A 27 -0.17 -7.02 -9.86
CA CYS A 27 -0.39 -5.78 -10.61
C CYS A 27 -1.24 -4.80 -9.79
N ARG A 28 -1.16 -3.52 -10.14
CA ARG A 28 -1.89 -2.45 -9.43
C ARG A 28 -3.41 -2.67 -9.37
N HIS A 29 -3.97 -3.29 -10.40
CA HIS A 29 -5.40 -3.53 -10.51
C HIS A 29 -5.82 -4.72 -9.65
N LEU A 30 -5.04 -5.80 -9.66
CA LEU A 30 -5.28 -6.95 -8.80
C LEU A 30 -5.20 -6.56 -7.31
N ALA A 31 -4.15 -5.82 -6.92
CA ALA A 31 -3.99 -5.37 -5.53
C ALA A 31 -5.19 -4.53 -5.06
N ARG A 32 -5.64 -3.59 -5.90
CA ARG A 32 -6.77 -2.72 -5.57
C ARG A 32 -8.11 -3.45 -5.59
N ASP A 33 -8.41 -4.13 -6.68
CA ASP A 33 -9.78 -4.59 -6.96
C ASP A 33 -10.10 -5.90 -6.23
N ARG A 34 -9.08 -6.73 -5.93
CA ARG A 34 -9.26 -7.96 -5.14
C ARG A 34 -9.02 -7.72 -3.66
N ASP A 35 -7.90 -7.09 -3.32
CA ASP A 35 -7.39 -7.07 -1.94
C ASP A 35 -7.58 -5.70 -1.26
N GLY A 36 -8.05 -4.69 -1.99
CA GLY A 36 -8.22 -3.35 -1.45
C GLY A 36 -6.90 -2.73 -1.00
N VAL A 37 -5.78 -3.05 -1.68
CA VAL A 37 -4.43 -2.56 -1.39
C VAL A 37 -3.93 -1.67 -2.52
N ASP A 38 -3.39 -0.49 -2.18
CA ASP A 38 -2.66 0.32 -3.15
C ASP A 38 -1.29 -0.29 -3.43
N SER A 39 -1.01 -0.68 -4.68
CA SER A 39 0.27 -1.30 -5.04
C SER A 39 1.49 -0.41 -4.78
N ARG A 40 1.32 0.90 -4.63
CA ARG A 40 2.40 1.80 -4.22
C ARG A 40 2.89 1.51 -2.80
N LEU A 41 1.99 1.04 -1.94
CA LEU A 41 2.36 0.57 -0.61
C LEU A 41 3.26 -0.66 -0.67
N ILE A 42 3.02 -1.57 -1.62
CA ILE A 42 3.87 -2.75 -1.85
C ILE A 42 5.31 -2.33 -2.18
N PHE A 43 5.49 -1.26 -2.97
CA PHE A 43 6.82 -0.74 -3.30
C PHE A 43 7.44 0.04 -2.15
N LEU A 44 6.67 0.89 -1.47
CA LEU A 44 7.14 1.62 -0.28
C LEU A 44 7.67 0.69 0.81
N LEU A 45 7.01 -0.45 1.02
CA LEU A 45 7.42 -1.46 1.98
C LEU A 45 8.51 -2.41 1.44
N SER A 46 9.02 -2.17 0.22
CA SER A 46 10.00 -3.02 -0.46
C SER A 46 9.56 -4.47 -0.66
N LEU A 47 8.26 -4.74 -0.67
CA LEU A 47 7.67 -6.08 -0.81
C LEU A 47 7.51 -6.52 -2.27
N GLY A 48 7.63 -5.60 -3.23
CA GLY A 48 7.51 -5.89 -4.65
C GLY A 48 8.67 -5.33 -5.47
N LYS A 49 9.04 -6.04 -6.52
CA LYS A 49 10.00 -5.60 -7.54
C LYS A 49 9.28 -5.38 -8.87
N PRO A 50 9.27 -4.14 -9.41
CA PRO A 50 8.67 -3.85 -10.71
C PRO A 50 9.19 -4.75 -11.83
N ILE A 51 8.30 -5.19 -12.71
CA ILE A 51 8.66 -5.84 -13.96
C ILE A 51 8.73 -4.74 -15.02
N ILE A 52 9.93 -4.51 -15.53
CA ILE A 52 10.22 -3.39 -16.45
C ILE A 52 10.24 -3.86 -17.90
N GLN A 53 10.57 -5.13 -18.14
CA GLN A 53 10.69 -5.70 -19.48
C GLN A 53 9.77 -6.92 -19.64
N LYS A 54 9.14 -7.06 -20.81
CA LYS A 54 8.27 -8.19 -21.18
C LYS A 54 7.22 -8.49 -20.10
N LEU A 55 6.33 -7.53 -19.89
CA LEU A 55 5.22 -7.69 -18.95
C LEU A 55 4.40 -8.94 -19.33
N PRO A 56 4.18 -9.89 -18.42
CA PRO A 56 3.35 -11.06 -18.70
C PRO A 56 1.92 -10.60 -18.96
N THR A 57 1.25 -11.23 -19.93
CA THR A 57 -0.18 -10.99 -20.18
C THR A 57 -1.00 -11.49 -18.99
N CYS A 58 -2.23 -11.01 -18.81
CA CYS A 58 -3.09 -11.50 -17.73
C CYS A 58 -3.36 -13.02 -17.85
N ALA A 59 -3.55 -13.52 -19.08
CA ALA A 59 -3.72 -14.94 -19.34
C ALA A 59 -2.47 -15.75 -18.95
N SER A 60 -1.25 -15.27 -19.28
CA SER A 60 -0.02 -16.06 -19.12
C SER A 60 0.39 -16.35 -17.69
N HIS A 61 -0.10 -15.57 -16.72
CA HIS A 61 0.16 -15.80 -15.29
C HIS A 61 -1.10 -16.23 -14.52
N GLY A 62 -2.22 -16.49 -15.22
CA GLY A 62 -3.46 -16.94 -14.58
C GLY A 62 -4.14 -15.87 -13.72
N CYS A 63 -4.17 -14.61 -14.19
CA CYS A 63 -4.87 -13.54 -13.46
C CYS A 63 -6.35 -13.91 -13.25
N PRO A 64 -6.86 -13.89 -12.00
CA PRO A 64 -8.26 -14.23 -11.72
C PRO A 64 -9.26 -13.20 -12.27
N LEU A 65 -8.76 -12.01 -12.65
CA LEU A 65 -9.57 -10.94 -13.24
C LEU A 65 -9.45 -10.90 -14.79
N HIS A 66 -8.76 -11.86 -15.41
CA HIS A 66 -8.63 -11.92 -16.87
C HIS A 66 -10.00 -12.05 -17.54
N GLY A 67 -10.24 -11.28 -18.61
CA GLY A 67 -11.52 -11.23 -19.32
C GLY A 67 -12.61 -10.37 -18.65
N THR A 68 -12.46 -10.02 -17.37
CA THR A 68 -13.41 -9.17 -16.64
C THR A 68 -12.81 -7.84 -16.18
N CYS A 69 -11.48 -7.73 -16.15
CA CYS A 69 -10.77 -6.51 -15.78
C CYS A 69 -10.90 -5.46 -16.89
N ALA A 70 -11.37 -4.26 -16.54
CA ALA A 70 -11.46 -3.12 -17.48
C ALA A 70 -10.09 -2.70 -18.06
N PHE A 71 -8.99 -3.13 -17.43
CA PHE A 71 -7.63 -2.84 -17.83
C PHE A 71 -6.94 -4.03 -18.50
N ASP A 72 -7.64 -5.12 -18.79
CA ASP A 72 -7.03 -6.35 -19.33
C ASP A 72 -6.31 -6.09 -20.66
N ALA A 73 -6.98 -5.37 -21.57
CA ALA A 73 -6.44 -4.95 -22.85
C ALA A 73 -5.15 -4.11 -22.74
N ASN A 74 -4.86 -3.54 -21.55
CA ASN A 74 -3.62 -2.80 -21.36
C ASN A 74 -2.38 -3.70 -21.33
N PHE A 75 -2.54 -5.00 -21.14
CA PHE A 75 -1.46 -5.96 -21.02
C PHE A 75 -1.38 -6.92 -22.22
N ASP A 76 -2.11 -6.62 -23.30
CA ASP A 76 -1.96 -7.27 -24.58
C ASP A 76 -0.63 -6.84 -25.24
N PRO A 77 0.27 -7.76 -25.62
CA PRO A 77 1.55 -7.44 -26.24
C PRO A 77 1.45 -6.61 -27.52
N GLU A 78 0.34 -6.71 -28.27
CA GLU A 78 0.15 -5.99 -29.53
C GLU A 78 -0.38 -4.56 -29.32
N ALA A 79 -1.06 -4.30 -28.19
CA ALA A 79 -1.62 -3.00 -27.85
C ALA A 79 -0.81 -2.23 -26.79
N ALA A 80 0.11 -2.90 -26.08
CA ALA A 80 0.83 -2.30 -24.97
C ALA A 80 2.04 -1.47 -25.45
N GLY A 81 1.92 -0.14 -25.37
CA GLY A 81 3.07 0.75 -25.27
C GLY A 81 3.93 0.46 -24.01
N ASN A 82 4.95 1.28 -23.76
CA ASN A 82 5.84 1.09 -22.61
C ASN A 82 5.07 1.30 -21.28
N LYS A 83 4.79 0.21 -20.54
CA LYS A 83 4.01 0.21 -19.28
C LYS A 83 4.84 -0.31 -18.09
N SER A 84 6.06 0.22 -17.95
CA SER A 84 6.95 -0.11 -16.82
C SER A 84 6.23 0.08 -15.48
N GLY A 85 6.44 -0.87 -14.55
CA GLY A 85 5.88 -0.77 -13.19
C GLY A 85 4.39 -1.10 -13.03
N ALA A 86 3.68 -1.44 -14.11
CA ALA A 86 2.28 -1.86 -14.01
C ALA A 86 2.10 -3.27 -13.39
N LYS A 87 3.13 -4.12 -13.48
CA LYS A 87 3.22 -5.44 -12.83
C LYS A 87 4.51 -5.56 -12.02
N TYR A 88 4.52 -6.47 -11.05
CA TYR A 88 5.65 -6.72 -10.18
C TYR A 88 5.71 -8.20 -9.77
N ARG A 89 6.86 -8.62 -9.28
CA ARG A 89 7.03 -9.88 -8.54
C ARG A 89 7.22 -9.59 -7.05
N PRO A 90 6.91 -10.52 -6.14
CA PRO A 90 7.40 -10.47 -4.79
C PRO A 90 8.91 -10.21 -4.74
N SER A 91 9.34 -9.35 -3.84
CA SER A 91 10.74 -9.37 -3.39
C SER A 91 10.93 -10.55 -2.42
N PRO A 92 12.17 -10.88 -2.02
CA PRO A 92 12.38 -11.84 -0.93
C PRO A 92 11.58 -11.48 0.33
N ASP A 93 11.60 -10.21 0.74
CA ASP A 93 10.80 -9.71 1.86
C ASP A 93 9.30 -9.81 1.59
N GLY A 94 8.84 -9.63 0.35
CA GLY A 94 7.46 -9.85 -0.05
C GLY A 94 7.01 -11.30 0.13
N THR A 95 7.87 -12.26 -0.22
CA THR A 95 7.62 -13.68 0.00
C THR A 95 7.57 -14.02 1.48
N VAL A 96 8.46 -13.45 2.31
CA VAL A 96 8.40 -13.64 3.77
C VAL A 96 7.12 -13.01 4.35
N ALA A 97 6.79 -11.79 3.93
CA ALA A 97 5.59 -11.06 4.36
C ALA A 97 4.27 -11.78 4.03
N ALA A 98 4.27 -12.72 3.09
CA ALA A 98 3.11 -13.56 2.80
C ALA A 98 2.76 -14.51 3.97
N VAL A 99 3.76 -14.91 4.77
CA VAL A 99 3.61 -15.87 5.87
C VAL A 99 3.88 -15.25 7.24
N GLU A 100 4.63 -14.15 7.30
CA GLU A 100 5.00 -13.42 8.52
C GLU A 100 4.42 -11.99 8.47
N PRO A 101 3.17 -11.77 8.94
CA PRO A 101 2.54 -10.45 8.90
C PRO A 101 3.24 -9.41 9.79
N GLU A 102 4.02 -9.85 10.78
CA GLU A 102 4.80 -8.98 11.66
C GLU A 102 5.82 -8.15 10.87
N LEU A 103 6.45 -8.74 9.83
CA LEU A 103 7.38 -8.04 8.96
C LEU A 103 6.70 -6.83 8.27
N ILE A 104 5.43 -6.96 7.88
CA ILE A 104 4.67 -5.85 7.29
C ILE A 104 4.51 -4.73 8.32
N GLY A 105 4.15 -5.06 9.56
CA GLY A 105 4.02 -4.10 10.65
C GLY A 105 5.33 -3.36 10.93
N GLU A 106 6.44 -4.09 11.03
CA GLU A 106 7.78 -3.51 11.21
C GLU A 106 8.14 -2.53 10.08
N ARG A 107 7.89 -2.92 8.83
CA ARG A 107 8.16 -2.07 7.66
C ARG A 107 7.30 -0.82 7.65
N ILE A 108 6.04 -0.91 8.07
CA ILE A 108 5.14 0.24 8.20
C ILE A 108 5.65 1.21 9.26
N VAL A 109 6.05 0.71 10.44
CA VAL A 109 6.59 1.55 11.53
C VAL A 109 7.91 2.20 11.12
N ALA A 110 8.72 1.52 10.31
CA ALA A 110 10.00 2.04 9.82
C ALA A 110 9.86 3.11 8.70
N LEU A 111 8.65 3.36 8.18
CA LEU A 111 8.47 4.38 7.15
C LEU A 111 8.78 5.78 7.71
N PRO A 112 9.48 6.65 6.95
CA PRO A 112 9.64 8.05 7.32
C PRO A 112 8.32 8.76 7.62
N LEU A 113 7.25 8.39 6.92
CA LEU A 113 5.91 8.92 7.17
C LEU A 113 5.36 8.50 8.54
N ALA A 114 5.64 7.28 9.01
CA ALA A 114 5.21 6.86 10.35
C ALA A 114 5.93 7.67 11.43
N ALA A 115 7.24 7.88 11.29
CA ALA A 115 8.01 8.75 12.17
C ALA A 115 7.46 10.19 12.19
N HIS A 116 7.06 10.72 11.04
CA HIS A 116 6.42 12.03 10.92
C HIS A 116 5.07 12.12 11.63
N VAL A 117 4.24 11.08 11.49
CA VAL A 117 2.97 10.97 12.22
C VAL A 117 3.22 11.02 13.72
N PHE A 118 4.17 10.23 14.24
CA PHE A 118 4.49 10.21 15.67
C PHE A 118 5.03 11.56 16.18
N ALA A 119 5.93 12.18 15.42
CA ALA A 119 6.47 13.50 15.76
C ALA A 119 5.37 14.57 15.80
N SER A 120 4.46 14.53 14.82
CA SER A 120 3.36 15.48 14.74
C SER A 120 2.36 15.27 15.88
N LEU A 121 2.04 14.02 16.23
CA LEU A 121 1.17 13.68 17.36
C LEU A 121 1.80 14.02 18.72
N ALA A 122 3.12 14.19 18.80
CA ALA A 122 3.77 14.65 20.02
C ALA A 122 3.52 16.13 20.33
N VAL A 123 3.14 16.92 19.33
CA VAL A 123 2.77 18.32 19.49
C VAL A 123 1.27 18.46 19.82
N GLY A 124 0.46 17.50 19.37
CA GLY A 124 -0.96 17.42 19.70
C GLY A 124 -1.74 16.62 18.66
N PRO A 125 -3.07 16.49 18.82
CA PRO A 125 -3.93 15.79 17.88
C PRO A 125 -3.85 16.34 16.45
N LEU A 126 -3.96 15.46 15.45
CA LEU A 126 -3.93 15.84 14.04
C LEU A 126 -5.23 15.48 13.36
N THR A 127 -5.84 16.45 12.67
CA THR A 127 -6.92 16.11 11.74
C THR A 127 -6.36 15.38 10.52
N PRO A 128 -7.12 14.49 9.87
CA PRO A 128 -6.71 13.87 8.60
C PRO A 128 -6.29 14.90 7.53
N PHE A 129 -6.92 16.07 7.51
CA PHE A 129 -6.56 17.17 6.61
C PHE A 129 -5.23 17.83 6.99
N GLY A 130 -5.00 18.09 8.28
CA GLY A 130 -3.75 18.67 8.78
C GLY A 130 -2.58 17.74 8.51
N LEU A 131 -2.78 16.43 8.75
CA LEU A 131 -1.78 15.42 8.45
C LEU A 131 -1.50 15.36 6.95
N HIS A 132 -2.53 15.24 6.10
CA HIS A 132 -2.35 15.24 4.65
C HIS A 132 -1.61 16.49 4.13
N ALA A 133 -1.94 17.67 4.67
CA ALA A 133 -1.26 18.92 4.32
C ALA A 133 0.22 18.91 4.74
N SER A 134 0.56 18.33 5.89
CA SER A 134 1.97 18.18 6.32
C SER A 134 2.74 17.22 5.40
N VAL A 135 2.14 16.07 5.04
CA VAL A 135 2.75 15.10 4.12
C VAL A 135 3.11 15.73 2.78
N HIS A 136 2.24 16.59 2.25
CA HIS A 136 2.51 17.34 1.02
C HIS A 136 3.56 18.44 1.19
N ARG A 137 3.50 19.19 2.30
CA ARG A 137 4.44 20.28 2.60
C ARG A 137 5.86 19.76 2.76
N ASP A 138 6.00 18.61 3.41
CA ASP A 138 7.29 18.03 3.78
C ASP A 138 7.83 17.07 2.71
N GLY A 139 7.12 16.95 1.58
CA GLY A 139 7.64 16.29 0.38
C GLY A 139 7.72 14.77 0.48
N PHE A 140 6.79 14.10 1.15
CA PHE A 140 6.80 12.63 1.18
C PHE A 140 6.39 12.04 -0.16
N ALA A 141 7.15 11.03 -0.62
CA ALA A 141 6.90 10.32 -1.88
C ALA A 141 7.03 8.80 -1.77
N VAL A 142 6.48 8.11 -2.76
CA VAL A 142 6.47 6.65 -2.93
C VAL A 142 7.82 6.10 -3.42
N GLY A 143 8.74 6.99 -3.79
CA GLY A 143 10.11 6.64 -4.17
C GLY A 143 10.88 7.85 -4.64
N THR A 144 12.16 7.63 -4.92
CA THR A 144 13.05 8.61 -5.51
C THR A 144 13.65 8.07 -6.82
N ASP A 145 13.93 8.96 -7.76
CA ASP A 145 14.64 8.62 -8.98
C ASP A 145 16.13 8.36 -8.67
N ARG A 146 16.94 8.10 -9.71
CA ARG A 146 18.39 7.87 -9.54
C ARG A 146 19.14 9.13 -9.05
N SER A 147 18.54 10.30 -9.18
CA SER A 147 19.06 11.59 -8.75
C SER A 147 18.65 11.91 -7.30
N GLY A 148 17.75 11.12 -6.72
CA GLY A 148 17.16 11.36 -5.40
C GLY A 148 15.89 12.20 -5.44
N ASP A 149 15.39 12.57 -6.63
CA ASP A 149 14.18 13.37 -6.79
C ASP A 149 12.93 12.53 -6.55
N LEU A 150 11.95 13.11 -5.88
CA LEU A 150 10.69 12.44 -5.55
C LEU A 150 9.93 12.04 -6.84
N LEU A 151 9.63 10.76 -6.99
CA LEU A 151 8.94 10.25 -8.18
C LEU A 151 7.44 10.52 -8.14
N ASP A 152 6.78 10.17 -7.02
CA ASP A 152 5.34 10.26 -6.87
C ASP A 152 4.94 10.64 -5.44
N PRO A 153 4.22 11.75 -5.20
CA PRO A 153 3.74 12.11 -3.88
C PRO A 153 2.89 11.00 -3.23
N ILE A 154 3.02 10.80 -1.91
CA ILE A 154 2.18 9.83 -1.20
C ILE A 154 0.73 10.29 -1.27
N SER A 155 -0.10 9.56 -2.01
CA SER A 155 -1.53 9.86 -2.16
C SER A 155 -2.35 9.54 -0.90
N ARG A 156 -3.56 10.10 -0.80
CA ARG A 156 -4.49 9.84 0.31
C ARG A 156 -4.79 8.36 0.56
N PRO A 157 -5.04 7.49 -0.45
CA PRO A 157 -5.24 6.07 -0.20
C PRO A 157 -4.04 5.38 0.48
N VAL A 158 -2.82 5.72 0.06
CA VAL A 158 -1.60 5.17 0.68
C VAL A 158 -1.44 5.69 2.11
N GLN A 159 -1.67 6.99 2.35
CA GLN A 159 -1.67 7.55 3.70
C GLN A 159 -2.72 6.85 4.59
N GLY A 160 -3.93 6.64 4.07
CA GLY A 160 -5.02 5.94 4.76
C GLY A 160 -4.61 4.55 5.22
N HIS A 161 -4.04 3.73 4.32
CA HIS A 161 -3.52 2.42 4.69
C HIS A 161 -2.46 2.45 5.79
N ILE A 162 -1.53 3.41 5.73
CA ILE A 162 -0.49 3.56 6.74
C ILE A 162 -1.13 3.90 8.09
N HIS A 163 -2.06 4.86 8.13
CA HIS A 163 -2.74 5.23 9.37
C HIS A 163 -3.59 4.10 9.94
N GLU A 164 -4.36 3.41 9.09
CA GLU A 164 -5.13 2.22 9.49
C GLU A 164 -4.20 1.16 10.08
N SER A 165 -3.00 0.97 9.51
CA SER A 165 -2.04 -0.02 9.98
C SER A 165 -1.41 0.37 11.30
N LEU A 166 -1.03 1.63 11.46
CA LEU A 166 -0.53 2.15 12.73
C LEU A 166 -1.61 2.04 13.84
N ALA A 167 -2.88 2.23 13.49
CA ALA A 167 -3.99 2.04 14.41
C ALA A 167 -4.22 0.57 14.76
N ALA A 168 -4.17 -0.32 13.77
CA ALA A 168 -4.26 -1.77 13.98
C ALA A 168 -3.12 -2.33 14.86
N LEU A 169 -1.95 -1.69 14.82
CA LEU A 169 -0.80 -1.98 15.70
C LEU A 169 -0.93 -1.34 17.10
N GLY A 170 -1.98 -0.55 17.36
CA GLY A 170 -2.19 0.14 18.64
C GLY A 170 -1.23 1.30 18.88
N LEU A 171 -0.63 1.87 17.84
CA LEU A 171 0.36 2.96 17.96
C LEU A 171 -0.28 4.35 17.86
N VAL A 172 -1.41 4.45 17.15
CA VAL A 172 -2.23 5.66 17.05
C VAL A 172 -3.70 5.28 17.20
N ALA A 173 -4.54 6.25 17.48
CA ALA A 173 -5.98 6.01 17.52
C ALA A 173 -6.73 7.12 16.75
N PHE A 174 -7.89 6.79 16.23
CA PHE A 174 -8.79 7.76 15.62
C PHE A 174 -9.87 8.15 16.61
N ASP A 175 -9.85 9.41 17.05
CA ASP A 175 -10.97 10.00 17.76
C ASP A 175 -12.03 10.43 16.74
N ALA A 176 -13.09 9.61 16.63
CA ALA A 176 -14.21 9.89 15.74
C ALA A 176 -15.05 11.11 16.17
N LYS A 177 -15.01 11.51 17.44
CA LYS A 177 -15.73 12.70 17.93
C LYS A 177 -14.99 13.97 17.54
N ALA A 178 -13.67 13.98 17.67
CA ALA A 178 -12.83 15.12 17.28
C ALA A 178 -12.46 15.11 15.78
N GLY A 179 -12.64 13.97 15.09
CA GLY A 179 -12.17 13.78 13.72
C GLY A 179 -10.65 13.88 13.64
N ALA A 180 -9.93 13.34 14.63
CA ALA A 180 -8.48 13.52 14.80
C ALA A 180 -7.77 12.20 15.09
N LEU A 181 -6.53 12.09 14.63
CA LEU A 181 -5.57 11.11 15.08
C LEU A 181 -4.96 11.58 16.40
N THR A 182 -4.88 10.69 17.36
CA THR A 182 -4.26 10.88 18.67
C THR A 182 -3.23 9.78 18.92
N ARG A 183 -2.43 9.93 19.97
CA ARG A 183 -1.66 8.79 20.46
C ARG A 183 -2.64 7.75 21.04
N ALA A 184 -2.27 6.48 20.97
CA ALA A 184 -3.11 5.42 21.51
C ALA A 184 -3.31 5.54 23.03
N GLU A 185 -2.29 6.02 23.74
CA GLU A 185 -2.32 6.25 25.20
C GLU A 185 -3.33 7.32 25.64
N ASP A 186 -3.65 8.29 24.77
CA ASP A 186 -4.53 9.41 25.09
C ASP A 186 -6.03 9.04 25.11
N GLN A 187 -6.42 7.87 24.61
CA GLN A 187 -7.82 7.41 24.61
C GLN A 187 -8.25 6.69 25.90
N ALA A 188 -7.31 6.42 26.81
CA ALA A 188 -7.57 5.71 28.07
C ALA A 188 -7.90 6.66 29.25
N MET A 189 -7.96 7.97 29.00
CA MET A 189 -8.37 9.02 29.94
C MET A 189 -9.74 9.60 29.59
#